data_AF-U9VQP7-F1
#
_entry.id   AF-U9VQP7-F1
#
_cell.length_a   1.000
_cell.length_b   1.000
_cell.length_c   1.000
_cell.angle_alpha   90.00
_cell.angle_beta   90.00
_cell.angle_gamma   90.00
#
_symmetry.space_group_name_H-M   'P 1'
#
loop_
_entity.id
_entity.type
_entity.pdbx_description
1 polymer ?
#
loop_
_entity_poly.entity_id
_entity_poly.type
_entity_poly.pdbx_seq_one_letter_code
_entity_poly.pdbx_strand_id
1 'polypeptide(L)'
;MMLFDRSNRSADHLYLKARTLWTKVVSLSIYDSEDMLHSVAALLQKARRQNARHVPSLVLLSDVFMVSGAEKKAMEVVNLLITLEPQNQTHARKKVLLERLQAKRSDDNRDAVRDFVEVRWTQTNDW
;
A
#
# COMPACT_ATOMS: atom_id res chain seq x y z
N MET A 1 21.33 -6.03 -23.74
CA MET A 1 20.17 -5.26 -23.24
C MET A 1 19.30 -6.21 -22.41
N MET A 2 19.51 -6.32 -21.09
CA MET A 2 18.88 -7.33 -20.20
C MET A 2 18.73 -6.87 -18.72
N LEU A 3 18.72 -5.56 -18.43
CA LEU A 3 18.65 -5.07 -17.05
C LEU A 3 17.22 -4.94 -16.50
N PHE A 4 16.23 -4.68 -17.36
CA PHE A 4 14.83 -4.45 -16.92
C PHE A 4 14.12 -5.70 -16.40
N ASP A 5 14.41 -6.89 -16.93
CA ASP A 5 13.75 -8.15 -16.53
C ASP A 5 14.19 -8.61 -15.13
N ARG A 6 15.48 -8.48 -14.80
CA ARG A 6 16.00 -8.88 -13.47
C ARG A 6 15.47 -8.01 -12.34
N SER A 7 15.36 -6.70 -12.57
CA SER A 7 14.83 -5.76 -11.57
C SER A 7 13.36 -6.02 -11.26
N ASN A 8 12.56 -6.38 -12.26
CA ASN A 8 11.16 -6.76 -12.07
C ASN A 8 11.03 -8.04 -11.23
N ARG A 9 11.73 -9.11 -11.59
CA ARG A 9 11.70 -10.38 -10.82
C ARG A 9 12.15 -10.19 -9.37
N SER A 10 13.12 -9.31 -9.14
CA SER A 10 13.60 -8.98 -7.78
C SER A 10 12.54 -8.18 -7.00
N ALA A 11 11.89 -7.20 -7.64
CA ALA A 11 10.80 -6.44 -7.03
C ALA A 11 9.58 -7.31 -6.73
N ASP A 12 9.23 -8.25 -7.62
CA ASP A 12 8.16 -9.24 -7.44
C ASP A 12 8.43 -10.13 -6.22
N HIS A 13 9.65 -10.66 -6.09
CA HIS A 13 10.01 -11.49 -4.94
C HIS A 13 9.90 -10.74 -3.60
N LEU A 14 10.35 -9.49 -3.57
CA LEU A 14 10.23 -8.63 -2.39
C LEU A 14 8.75 -8.28 -2.09
N TYR A 15 7.96 -8.04 -3.14
CA TYR A 15 6.52 -7.82 -3.03
C TYR A 15 5.81 -9.05 -2.44
N LEU A 16 6.07 -10.26 -2.94
CA LEU A 16 5.46 -11.49 -2.43
C LEU A 16 5.76 -11.71 -0.96
N LYS A 17 7.01 -11.43 -0.52
CA LYS A 17 7.36 -11.47 0.91
C LYS A 17 6.58 -10.46 1.74
N ALA A 18 6.48 -9.22 1.25
CA ALA A 18 5.72 -8.17 1.92
C ALA A 18 4.23 -8.53 2.00
N ARG A 19 3.67 -9.08 0.93
CA ARG A 19 2.29 -9.56 0.86
C ARG A 19 2.01 -10.65 1.88
N THR A 20 2.89 -11.65 2.01
CA THR A 20 2.73 -12.70 3.03
C THR A 20 2.67 -12.14 4.44
N LEU A 21 3.52 -11.17 4.77
CA LEU A 21 3.47 -10.50 6.07
C LEU A 21 2.20 -9.66 6.23
N TRP A 22 1.78 -8.95 5.19
CA TRP A 22 0.57 -8.15 5.19
C TRP A 22 -0.70 -8.99 5.36
N THR A 23 -0.79 -10.13 4.70
CA THR A 23 -1.90 -11.07 4.86
C THR A 23 -2.05 -11.49 6.32
N LYS A 24 -0.94 -11.69 7.05
CA LYS A 24 -0.99 -11.97 8.49
C LYS A 24 -1.54 -10.80 9.29
N VAL A 25 -1.17 -9.56 8.94
CA VAL A 25 -1.70 -8.35 9.59
C VAL A 25 -3.20 -8.28 9.44
N VAL A 26 -3.70 -8.47 8.22
CA VAL A 26 -5.14 -8.45 7.92
C VAL A 26 -5.87 -9.62 8.58
N SER A 27 -5.37 -10.85 8.46
CA SER A 27 -6.06 -12.05 8.97
C SER A 27 -6.15 -12.11 10.49
N LEU A 28 -5.21 -11.47 11.19
CA LEU A 28 -5.18 -11.40 12.64
C LEU A 28 -5.74 -10.06 13.17
N SER A 29 -6.17 -9.17 12.26
CA SER A 29 -6.64 -7.82 12.58
C SER A 29 -5.66 -6.98 13.42
N ILE A 30 -4.35 -7.22 13.30
CA ILE A 30 -3.28 -6.57 14.09
C ILE A 30 -2.72 -5.32 13.42
N TYR A 31 -3.62 -4.42 13.00
CA TYR A 31 -3.26 -3.19 12.27
C TYR A 31 -2.45 -2.18 13.09
N ASP A 32 -2.36 -2.37 14.40
CA ASP A 32 -1.60 -1.58 15.37
C ASP A 32 -0.19 -2.09 15.62
N SER A 33 0.18 -3.26 15.07
CA SER A 33 1.53 -3.82 15.22
C SER A 33 2.57 -3.05 14.40
N GLU A 34 3.18 -2.04 15.02
CA GLU A 34 4.21 -1.19 14.40
C GLU A 34 5.35 -2.00 13.78
N ASP A 35 5.84 -3.04 14.46
CA ASP A 35 6.91 -3.91 13.98
C ASP A 35 6.54 -4.63 12.66
N MET A 36 5.30 -5.10 12.56
CA MET A 36 4.80 -5.77 11.36
C MET A 36 4.61 -4.76 10.22
N LEU A 37 4.00 -3.60 10.51
CA LEU A 37 3.84 -2.52 9.52
C LEU A 37 5.20 -2.03 8.99
N HIS A 38 6.18 -1.84 9.87
CA HIS A 38 7.53 -1.45 9.50
C HIS A 38 8.23 -2.53 8.66
N SER A 39 8.08 -3.80 9.01
CA SER A 39 8.65 -4.92 8.26
C SER A 39 8.09 -5.00 6.84
N VAL A 40 6.77 -4.85 6.69
CA VAL A 40 6.09 -4.80 5.38
C VAL A 40 6.58 -3.59 4.58
N ALA A 41 6.57 -2.40 5.17
CA ALA A 41 7.01 -1.16 4.50
C ALA A 41 8.47 -1.25 4.03
N ALA A 42 9.37 -1.82 4.84
CA ALA A 42 10.78 -1.96 4.52
C ALA A 42 11.01 -2.86 3.29
N LEU A 43 10.28 -3.97 3.16
CA LEU A 43 10.34 -4.84 1.99
C LEU A 43 9.85 -4.13 0.73
N LEU A 44 8.76 -3.38 0.82
CA LEU A 44 8.19 -2.65 -0.30
C LEU A 44 9.07 -1.48 -0.75
N GLN A 45 9.70 -0.77 0.19
CA GLN A 45 10.71 0.24 -0.14
C GLN A 45 11.92 -0.37 -0.84
N LYS A 46 12.37 -1.56 -0.41
CA LYS A 46 13.42 -2.30 -1.12
C LYS A 46 12.97 -2.68 -2.54
N ALA A 47 11.73 -3.15 -2.73
CA ALA A 47 11.17 -3.44 -4.05
C ALA A 47 11.17 -2.19 -4.95
N ARG A 48 10.77 -1.04 -4.40
CA ARG A 48 10.80 0.25 -5.12
C ARG A 48 12.21 0.70 -5.52
N ARG A 49 13.24 0.38 -4.75
CA ARG A 49 14.63 0.66 -5.15
C ARG A 49 15.07 -0.19 -6.33
N GLN A 50 14.49 -1.39 -6.51
CA GLN A 50 14.73 -2.24 -7.68
C GLN A 50 13.92 -1.77 -8.89
N ASN A 51 12.65 -1.43 -8.68
CA ASN A 51 11.78 -0.83 -9.68
C ASN A 51 10.83 0.21 -9.04
N ALA A 52 11.11 1.50 -9.30
CA ALA A 52 10.37 2.61 -8.71
C ALA A 52 8.90 2.69 -9.16
N ARG A 53 8.57 2.09 -10.32
CA ARG A 53 7.23 2.07 -10.91
C ARG A 53 6.55 0.69 -10.77
N HIS A 54 7.04 -0.15 -9.86
CA HIS A 54 6.44 -1.46 -9.59
C HIS A 54 5.08 -1.32 -8.91
N VAL A 55 4.00 -1.37 -9.71
CA VAL A 55 2.63 -1.05 -9.29
C VAL A 55 2.18 -1.89 -8.08
N PRO A 56 2.34 -3.24 -8.03
CA PRO A 56 1.87 -4.02 -6.89
C PRO A 56 2.50 -3.58 -5.56
N SER A 57 3.79 -3.24 -5.59
CA SER A 57 4.48 -2.72 -4.40
C SER A 57 3.98 -1.33 -4.00
N LEU A 58 3.67 -0.45 -4.97
CA LEU A 58 3.12 0.87 -4.70
C LEU A 58 1.71 0.76 -4.09
N VAL A 59 0.87 -0.14 -4.62
CA VAL A 59 -0.48 -0.39 -4.11
C VAL A 59 -0.43 -0.80 -2.64
N LEU A 60 0.35 -1.83 -2.30
CA LEU A 60 0.43 -2.29 -0.92
C LEU A 60 1.14 -1.26 -0.02
N LEU A 61 2.16 -0.54 -0.51
CA LEU A 61 2.86 0.47 0.29
C LEU A 61 1.93 1.63 0.67
N SER A 62 1.05 2.05 -0.24
CA SER A 62 0.05 3.07 0.07
C SER A 62 -0.89 2.62 1.20
N ASP A 63 -1.29 1.35 1.23
CA ASP A 63 -2.16 0.82 2.30
C ASP A 63 -1.47 0.84 3.64
N VAL A 64 -0.22 0.37 3.68
CA VAL A 64 0.58 0.32 4.90
C VAL A 64 0.75 1.74 5.47
N PHE A 65 1.02 2.73 4.61
CA PHE A 65 1.12 4.11 5.06
C PHE A 65 -0.22 4.72 5.48
N MET A 66 -1.33 4.35 4.85
CA MET A 66 -2.65 4.77 5.29
C MET A 66 -2.95 4.22 6.70
N VAL A 67 -2.73 2.92 6.91
CA VAL A 67 -2.97 2.24 8.19
C VAL A 67 -2.05 2.79 9.29
N SER A 68 -0.78 3.03 8.98
CA SER A 68 0.18 3.58 9.95
C SER A 68 -0.01 5.08 10.23
N GLY A 69 -1.05 5.72 9.69
CA GLY A 69 -1.27 7.17 9.81
C GLY A 69 -0.23 8.05 9.10
N ALA A 70 0.60 7.48 8.22
CA ALA A 70 1.60 8.21 7.44
C ALA A 70 0.97 8.87 6.19
N GLU A 71 -0.07 9.68 6.38
CA GLU A 71 -0.95 10.21 5.33
C GLU A 71 -0.21 10.94 4.20
N LYS A 72 0.81 11.76 4.53
CA LYS A 72 1.60 12.47 3.51
C LYS A 72 2.32 11.49 2.57
N LYS A 73 2.95 10.45 3.13
CA LYS A 73 3.65 9.41 2.36
C LYS A 73 2.67 8.57 1.56
N ALA A 74 1.51 8.26 2.12
CA ALA A 74 0.44 7.57 1.41
C ALA A 74 -0.02 8.38 0.19
N MET A 75 -0.25 9.70 0.36
CA MET A 75 -0.68 10.59 -0.71
C MET A 75 0.35 10.66 -1.85
N GLU A 76 1.64 10.76 -1.53
CA GLU A 76 2.72 10.72 -2.54
C GLU A 76 2.67 9.44 -3.39
N VAL A 77 2.50 8.28 -2.74
CA VAL A 77 2.42 6.99 -3.43
C VAL A 77 1.15 6.88 -4.27
N VAL A 78 0.00 7.34 -3.75
CA VAL A 78 -1.28 7.32 -4.47
C VAL A 78 -1.24 8.23 -5.70
N ASN A 79 -0.65 9.43 -5.61
CA ASN A 79 -0.48 10.30 -6.77
C ASN A 79 0.40 9.68 -7.87
N LEU A 80 1.45 8.96 -7.48
CA LEU A 80 2.26 8.19 -8.43
C LEU A 80 1.43 7.07 -9.07
N LEU A 81 0.64 6.32 -8.29
CA LEU A 81 -0.26 5.29 -8.80
C LEU A 81 -1.28 5.85 -9.80
N ILE A 82 -1.90 7.00 -9.53
CA ILE A 82 -2.82 7.67 -10.46
C ILE A 82 -2.10 8.09 -11.74
N THR A 83 -0.84 8.51 -11.65
CA THR A 83 -0.03 8.84 -12.83
C THR A 83 0.28 7.62 -13.69
N LEU A 84 0.47 6.44 -13.07
CA LEU A 84 0.74 5.18 -13.75
C LEU A 84 -0.53 4.54 -14.31
N GLU A 85 -1.64 4.63 -13.58
CA GLU A 85 -2.92 3.98 -13.86
C GLU A 85 -4.09 4.95 -13.65
N PRO A 86 -4.26 5.96 -14.52
CA PRO A 86 -5.22 7.05 -14.31
C PRO A 86 -6.69 6.61 -14.33
N GLN A 87 -6.99 5.45 -14.91
CA GLN A 87 -8.35 4.90 -14.98
C GLN A 87 -8.67 3.96 -13.80
N ASN A 88 -7.72 3.72 -12.89
CA ASN A 88 -7.92 2.82 -11.77
C ASN A 88 -8.74 3.52 -10.66
N GLN A 89 -10.00 3.11 -10.53
CA GLN A 89 -10.93 3.68 -9.54
C GLN A 89 -10.46 3.48 -8.10
N THR A 90 -9.69 2.43 -7.80
CA THR A 90 -9.16 2.17 -6.46
C THR A 90 -8.19 3.27 -6.03
N HIS A 91 -7.31 3.73 -6.93
CA HIS A 91 -6.37 4.81 -6.62
C HIS A 91 -7.11 6.14 -6.41
N ALA A 92 -8.15 6.40 -7.22
CA ALA A 92 -9.01 7.56 -7.03
C ALA A 92 -9.73 7.54 -5.66
N ARG A 93 -10.29 6.38 -5.27
CA ARG A 93 -10.94 6.21 -3.95
C ARG A 93 -9.96 6.41 -2.80
N LYS A 94 -8.72 5.89 -2.91
CA LYS A 94 -7.66 6.12 -1.92
C LYS A 94 -7.34 7.61 -1.75
N LYS A 95 -7.25 8.35 -2.86
CA LYS A 95 -6.98 9.79 -2.83
C LYS A 95 -8.09 10.55 -2.10
N VAL A 96 -9.35 10.30 -2.43
CA VAL A 96 -10.51 10.93 -1.77
C VAL A 96 -10.52 10.63 -0.27
N LEU A 97 -10.23 9.38 0.11
CA LEU A 97 -10.13 9.02 1.53
C LEU A 97 -9.03 9.82 2.21
N LEU A 98 -7.81 9.86 1.66
CA LEU A 98 -6.69 10.63 2.21
C LEU A 98 -6.96 12.14 2.32
N GLU A 99 -7.64 12.74 1.33
CA GLU A 99 -8.05 14.15 1.39
C GLU A 99 -9.04 14.40 2.54
N ARG A 100 -9.99 13.48 2.76
CA ARG A 100 -10.90 13.52 3.91
C ARG A 100 -10.16 13.39 5.25
N LEU A 101 -9.16 12.51 5.33
CA LEU A 101 -8.32 12.33 6.53
C LEU A 101 -7.60 13.63 6.91
N GLN A 102 -6.99 14.29 5.93
CA GLN A 102 -6.27 15.55 6.13
C GLN A 102 -7.20 16.70 6.57
N ALA A 103 -8.44 16.70 6.09
CA ALA A 103 -9.43 17.74 6.41
C ALA A 103 -10.07 17.58 7.80
N LYS A 104 -10.14 16.36 8.34
CA LYS A 104 -10.76 16.07 9.65
C LYS A 104 -9.75 15.36 10.55
N ARG A 105 -9.08 16.06 11.47
CA ARG A 105 -8.31 15.39 12.53
C ARG A 105 -9.28 14.78 13.56
N SER A 106 -9.72 13.54 13.34
CA SER A 106 -10.54 12.76 14.28
C SER A 106 -10.08 11.30 14.28
N ASP A 107 -10.17 10.63 15.44
CA ASP A 107 -9.82 9.22 15.61
C ASP A 107 -10.73 8.27 14.80
N ASP A 108 -11.97 8.68 14.48
CA ASP A 108 -12.94 7.96 13.61
C ASP A 108 -12.38 7.55 12.24
N ASN A 109 -11.32 8.23 11.82
CA ASN A 109 -10.70 8.05 10.53
C ASN A 109 -9.86 6.78 10.41
N ARG A 110 -9.37 6.23 11.52
CA ARG A 110 -8.58 4.99 11.52
C ARG A 110 -9.42 3.77 11.16
N ASP A 111 -10.66 3.73 11.65
CA ASP A 111 -11.62 2.68 11.30
C ASP A 111 -11.99 2.74 9.82
N ALA A 112 -12.24 3.94 9.27
CA ALA A 112 -12.53 4.10 7.84
C ALA A 112 -11.37 3.60 6.94
N VAL A 113 -10.12 3.81 7.36
CA VAL A 113 -8.95 3.28 6.64
C VAL A 113 -8.86 1.77 6.78
N ARG A 114 -9.05 1.23 7.99
CA ARG A 114 -9.03 -0.22 8.23
C ARG A 114 -10.09 -0.91 7.38
N ASP A 115 -11.33 -0.45 7.41
CA ASP A 115 -12.44 -1.03 6.66
C ASP A 115 -12.15 -1.02 5.15
N PHE A 116 -11.65 0.11 4.62
CA PHE A 116 -11.28 0.22 3.21
C PHE A 116 -10.18 -0.77 2.80
N VAL A 117 -9.20 -1.00 3.68
CA VAL A 117 -8.10 -1.93 3.46
C VAL A 117 -8.58 -3.38 3.59
N GLU A 118 -9.30 -3.70 4.67
CA GLU A 118 -9.77 -5.05 4.98
C GLU A 118 -10.73 -5.57 3.91
N VAL A 119 -11.75 -4.79 3.54
CA VAL A 119 -12.70 -5.14 2.46
C VAL A 119 -11.95 -5.50 1.19
N ARG A 120 -10.93 -4.71 0.84
CA ARG A 120 -10.13 -5.00 -0.34
C ARG A 120 -9.44 -6.33 -0.17
N TRP A 121 -8.57 -6.48 0.84
CA TRP A 121 -7.72 -7.66 1.03
C TRP A 121 -8.46 -8.96 1.36
N THR A 122 -9.75 -8.90 1.70
CA THR A 122 -10.59 -10.07 2.01
C THR A 122 -11.66 -10.38 0.96
N GLN A 123 -12.14 -9.39 0.19
CA GLN A 123 -13.32 -9.56 -0.68
C GLN A 123 -13.06 -9.38 -2.18
N THR A 124 -12.01 -8.66 -2.58
CA THR A 124 -11.68 -8.55 -4.01
C THR A 124 -10.68 -9.63 -4.39
N ASN A 125 -10.64 -10.14 -5.62
CA ASN A 125 -9.54 -11.00 -6.10
C ASN A 125 -8.54 -10.23 -6.98
N ASP A 126 -8.74 -8.92 -7.10
CA ASP A 126 -7.96 -8.04 -7.96
C ASP A 126 -6.70 -7.55 -7.23
N TRP A 127 -5.57 -8.23 -7.47
CA TRP A 127 -4.23 -7.81 -7.02
C TRP A 127 -3.10 -8.31 -7.90
#